data_AF-A0A968IBJ2-F1
#
_entry.id   AF-A0A968IBJ2-F1
#
_cell.length_a   1.000
_cell.length_b   1.000
_cell.length_c   1.000
_cell.angle_alpha   90.00
_cell.angle_beta   90.00
_cell.angle_gamma   90.00
#
_symmetry.space_group_name_H-M   'P 1'
#
loop_
_entity.id
_entity.type
_entity.pdbx_description
1 polymer ?
#
loop_
_entity_poly.entity_id
_entity_poly.type
_entity_poly.pdbx_seq_one_letter_code
_entity_poly.pdbx_strand_id
1 'polypeptide(L)'
;MKLEEYTLRVSHREDWNVFEAELLEFFALKASGETEAEARAELERLYHERVAYLEAVGKPLPVPGEAPEELFSSTARVDAQAAVARDFFKRVLALDYDEVFLNDATTLEEFGTLETIRAQTQTVYGVDIGEERERPLWRVLQQIREESR
;
A
#
# COMPACT_ATOMS: atom_id res chain seq x y z
N MET A 1 -19.90 4.74 -12.06
CA MET A 1 -20.52 3.47 -11.65
C MET A 1 -21.05 3.64 -10.24
N LYS A 2 -22.13 2.96 -9.87
CA LYS A 2 -22.78 3.11 -8.56
C LYS A 2 -22.57 1.88 -7.69
N LEU A 3 -22.61 2.06 -6.37
CA LEU A 3 -22.41 0.99 -5.38
C LEU A 3 -23.41 -0.16 -5.60
N GLU A 4 -24.67 0.15 -5.91
CA GLU A 4 -25.73 -0.85 -6.10
C GLU A 4 -25.53 -1.80 -7.29
N GLU A 5 -24.58 -1.49 -8.18
CA GLU A 5 -24.25 -2.36 -9.31
C GLU A 5 -23.35 -3.53 -8.88
N TYR A 6 -22.65 -3.41 -7.75
CA TYR A 6 -21.69 -4.41 -7.26
C TYR A 6 -22.30 -5.43 -6.29
N THR A 7 -21.65 -6.59 -6.18
CA THR A 7 -22.09 -7.66 -5.30
C THR A 7 -21.66 -7.39 -3.87
N LEU A 8 -22.64 -7.05 -3.04
CA LEU A 8 -22.45 -6.85 -1.60
C LEU A 8 -22.65 -8.14 -0.82
N ARG A 9 -21.65 -8.51 -0.01
CA ARG A 9 -21.78 -9.55 1.01
C ARG A 9 -21.74 -8.92 2.39
N VAL A 10 -22.66 -9.34 3.26
CA VAL A 10 -22.62 -9.02 4.69
C VAL A 10 -22.54 -10.32 5.48
N SER A 11 -21.65 -10.37 6.46
CA SER A 11 -21.49 -11.50 7.37
C SER A 11 -21.33 -11.03 8.80
N HIS A 12 -21.81 -11.82 9.75
CA HIS A 12 -21.54 -11.61 11.17
C HIS A 12 -20.30 -12.42 11.57
N ARG A 13 -19.29 -11.74 12.09
CA ARG A 13 -18.07 -12.35 12.62
C ARG A 13 -18.22 -12.57 14.11
N GLU A 14 -18.60 -13.79 14.49
CA GLU A 14 -18.87 -14.17 15.89
C GLU A 14 -17.64 -14.01 16.80
N ASP A 15 -16.44 -14.20 16.26
CA ASP A 15 -15.19 -14.11 17.00
C ASP A 15 -14.89 -12.68 17.48
N TRP A 16 -15.32 -11.67 16.72
CA TRP A 16 -15.11 -10.25 17.03
C TRP A 16 -16.41 -9.52 17.40
N ASN A 17 -17.55 -10.23 17.33
CA ASN A 17 -18.90 -9.70 17.56
C ASN A 17 -19.18 -8.42 16.74
N VAL A 18 -18.82 -8.45 15.46
CA VAL A 18 -19.03 -7.35 14.50
C VAL A 18 -19.68 -7.85 13.22
N PHE A 19 -20.37 -6.96 12.51
CA PHE A 19 -20.80 -7.18 11.14
C PHE A 19 -19.69 -6.71 10.21
N GLU A 20 -19.39 -7.51 9.18
CA GLU A 20 -18.47 -7.16 8.09
C GLU A 20 -19.29 -7.05 6.80
N ALA A 21 -19.10 -5.96 6.06
CA ALA A 21 -19.67 -5.74 4.74
C ALA A 21 -18.54 -5.62 3.73
N GLU A 22 -18.64 -6.29 2.57
CA GLU A 22 -17.62 -6.26 1.53
C GLU A 22 -18.24 -6.20 0.12
N LEU A 23 -17.50 -5.59 -0.82
CA LEU A 23 -17.81 -5.66 -2.25
C LEU A 23 -16.92 -6.70 -2.92
N LEU A 24 -17.52 -7.73 -3.53
CA LEU A 24 -16.76 -8.86 -4.05
C LEU A 24 -15.84 -8.48 -5.22
N GLU A 25 -16.27 -7.56 -6.06
CA GLU A 25 -15.54 -7.12 -7.25
C GLU A 25 -14.38 -6.18 -6.92
N PHE A 26 -14.35 -5.63 -5.70
CA PHE A 26 -13.23 -4.82 -5.23
C PHE A 26 -12.30 -5.65 -4.37
N PHE A 27 -11.04 -5.78 -4.80
CA PHE A 27 -10.04 -6.47 -4.00
C PHE A 27 -9.92 -5.84 -2.60
N ALA A 28 -10.25 -6.63 -1.58
CA ALA A 28 -10.16 -6.31 -0.15
C ALA A 28 -10.92 -5.05 0.30
N LEU A 29 -11.93 -4.59 -0.44
CA LEU A 29 -12.76 -3.47 0.01
C LEU A 29 -13.87 -3.97 0.93
N LYS A 30 -13.63 -3.79 2.23
CA LYS A 30 -14.53 -4.22 3.29
C LYS A 30 -14.53 -3.25 4.45
N ALA A 31 -15.63 -3.24 5.19
CA ALA A 31 -15.82 -2.42 6.38
C ALA A 31 -16.47 -3.25 7.48
N SER A 32 -16.32 -2.82 8.73
CA SER A 32 -16.94 -3.45 9.89
C SER A 32 -17.72 -2.45 10.74
N GLY A 33 -18.76 -2.92 11.42
CA GLY A 33 -19.55 -2.14 12.37
C GLY A 33 -20.17 -3.02 13.45
N GLU A 34 -20.66 -2.42 14.54
CA GLU A 34 -21.38 -3.15 15.59
C GLU A 34 -22.75 -3.60 15.10
N THR A 35 -23.28 -2.91 14.09
CA THR A 35 -24.50 -3.29 13.36
C THR A 35 -24.25 -3.46 11.87
N GLU A 36 -25.13 -4.20 11.20
CA GLU A 36 -25.13 -4.30 9.73
C GLU A 36 -25.25 -2.92 9.05
N ALA A 37 -26.05 -2.01 9.62
CA ALA A 37 -26.24 -0.67 9.07
C ALA A 37 -24.95 0.15 9.13
N GLU A 38 -24.20 0.06 10.22
CA GLU A 38 -22.90 0.72 10.37
C GLU A 38 -21.85 0.16 9.41
N ALA A 39 -21.77 -1.17 9.30
CA ALA A 39 -20.84 -1.81 8.37
C ALA A 39 -21.11 -1.38 6.91
N ARG A 40 -22.38 -1.28 6.52
CA ARG A 40 -22.79 -0.80 5.19
C ARG A 40 -22.47 0.67 4.97
N ALA A 41 -22.76 1.53 5.94
CA ALA A 41 -22.48 2.97 5.83
C ALA A 41 -20.98 3.24 5.70
N GLU A 42 -20.16 2.52 6.46
CA GLU A 42 -18.70 2.63 6.36
C GLU A 42 -18.16 2.07 5.05
N LEU A 43 -18.72 0.96 4.55
CA LEU A 43 -18.38 0.43 3.23
C LEU A 43 -18.69 1.43 2.11
N GLU A 44 -19.83 2.13 2.18
CA GLU A 44 -20.22 3.16 1.21
C GLU A 44 -19.22 4.33 1.21
N ARG A 45 -18.79 4.78 2.39
CA ARG A 45 -17.72 5.79 2.53
C ARG A 45 -16.42 5.32 1.86
N LEU A 46 -15.97 4.10 2.17
CA LEU A 46 -14.74 3.53 1.59
C LEU A 46 -14.84 3.32 0.08
N TYR A 47 -16.03 2.94 -0.42
CA TYR A 47 -16.29 2.83 -1.85
C TYR A 47 -16.05 4.16 -2.56
N HIS A 48 -16.59 5.27 -2.04
CA HIS A 48 -16.39 6.58 -2.64
C HIS A 48 -14.92 7.00 -2.65
N GLU A 49 -14.18 6.73 -1.57
CA GLU A 49 -12.74 7.00 -1.51
C GLU A 49 -11.95 6.16 -2.52
N ARG A 50 -12.29 4.88 -2.65
CA ARG A 50 -11.64 3.95 -3.57
C ARG A 50 -11.90 4.33 -5.03
N VAL A 51 -13.13 4.70 -5.38
CA VAL A 51 -13.49 5.19 -6.71
C VAL A 51 -12.71 6.46 -7.04
N ALA A 52 -12.72 7.45 -6.14
CA ALA A 52 -11.99 8.70 -6.34
C ALA A 52 -10.48 8.46 -6.53
N TYR A 53 -9.89 7.54 -5.77
CA TYR A 53 -8.50 7.14 -5.95
C TYR A 53 -8.23 6.53 -7.33
N LEU A 54 -9.03 5.54 -7.76
CA LEU A 54 -8.84 4.85 -9.04
C LEU A 54 -8.96 5.83 -10.22
N GLU A 55 -9.93 6.75 -10.16
CA GLU A 55 -10.08 7.82 -11.14
C GLU A 55 -8.87 8.76 -11.15
N ALA A 56 -8.37 9.18 -9.98
CA ALA A 56 -7.22 10.07 -9.87
C ALA A 56 -5.92 9.46 -10.43
N VAL A 57 -5.76 8.13 -10.33
CA VAL A 57 -4.59 7.41 -10.88
C VAL A 57 -4.84 6.85 -12.28
N GLY A 58 -6.00 7.11 -12.89
CA GLY A 58 -6.36 6.65 -14.23
C GLY A 58 -6.52 5.14 -14.36
N LYS A 59 -6.81 4.43 -13.26
CA LYS A 59 -7.11 3.00 -13.27
C LYS A 59 -8.61 2.76 -13.52
N PRO A 60 -8.99 1.71 -14.26
CA PRO A 60 -10.39 1.37 -14.45
C PRO A 60 -11.03 0.96 -13.12
N LEU A 61 -12.34 1.22 -12.99
CA LEU A 61 -13.15 0.62 -11.93
C LEU A 61 -13.38 -0.87 -12.23
N PRO A 62 -13.50 -1.73 -11.20
CA PRO A 62 -13.86 -3.12 -11.40
C PRO A 62 -15.18 -3.26 -12.18
N VAL A 63 -15.30 -4.34 -12.96
CA VAL A 63 -16.54 -4.66 -13.67
C VAL A 63 -17.48 -5.41 -12.71
N PRO A 64 -18.73 -4.95 -12.53
CA PRO A 64 -19.71 -5.66 -11.73
C PRO A 64 -19.88 -7.13 -12.13
N GLY A 65 -19.89 -8.04 -11.15
CA GLY A 65 -19.99 -9.47 -11.37
C GLY A 65 -18.71 -10.17 -11.83
N GLU A 66 -17.60 -9.44 -12.04
CA GLU A 66 -16.30 -10.05 -12.33
C GLU A 66 -15.48 -10.24 -11.04
N ALA A 67 -14.68 -11.31 -11.01
CA ALA A 67 -13.77 -11.52 -9.89
C ALA A 67 -12.83 -10.33 -9.74
N PRO A 68 -12.50 -9.91 -8.50
CA PRO A 68 -11.63 -8.77 -8.30
C PRO A 68 -10.27 -9.04 -8.93
N GLU A 69 -9.81 -8.15 -9.82
CA GLU A 69 -8.41 -8.18 -10.22
C GLU A 69 -7.56 -7.83 -8.99
N GLU A 70 -6.60 -8.69 -8.67
CA GLU A 70 -5.62 -8.43 -7.64
C GLU A 70 -4.75 -7.26 -8.12
N LEU A 71 -5.16 -6.04 -7.76
CA LEU A 71 -4.47 -4.82 -8.16
C LEU A 71 -3.19 -4.70 -7.33
N PHE A 72 -2.15 -5.41 -7.75
CA PHE A 72 -0.80 -5.12 -7.29
C PHE A 72 -0.50 -3.64 -7.59
N SER A 73 0.07 -2.96 -6.60
CA SER A 73 0.68 -1.67 -6.87
C SER A 73 1.76 -1.87 -7.94
N SER A 74 1.92 -0.90 -8.82
CA SER A 74 2.98 -0.92 -9.84
C SER A 74 4.34 -1.17 -9.18
N THR A 75 5.28 -1.80 -9.88
CA THR A 75 6.69 -1.88 -9.44
C THR A 75 7.58 -0.87 -10.16
N ALA A 76 7.05 -0.11 -11.10
CA ALA A 76 7.84 0.69 -12.04
C ALA A 76 8.73 1.73 -11.37
N ARG A 77 8.29 2.38 -10.27
CA ARG A 77 9.09 3.39 -9.59
C ARG A 77 10.19 2.76 -8.74
N VAL A 78 9.90 1.65 -8.05
CA VAL A 78 10.94 0.93 -7.30
C VAL A 78 11.95 0.27 -8.24
N ASP A 79 11.51 -0.30 -9.36
CA ASP A 79 12.36 -0.89 -10.39
C ASP A 79 13.28 0.15 -11.04
N ALA A 80 12.79 1.38 -11.25
CA ALA A 80 13.60 2.49 -11.74
C ALA A 80 14.75 2.88 -10.79
N GLN A 81 14.71 2.43 -9.52
CA GLN A 81 15.76 2.64 -8.53
C GLN A 81 16.54 1.36 -8.22
N ALA A 82 16.35 0.25 -8.94
CA ALA A 82 16.87 -1.07 -8.58
C ALA A 82 18.38 -1.12 -8.30
N ALA A 83 19.20 -0.33 -9.00
CA ALA A 83 20.64 -0.27 -8.76
C ALA A 83 20.98 0.27 -7.36
N VAL A 84 20.35 1.39 -6.95
CA VAL A 84 20.52 1.96 -5.61
C VAL A 84 19.82 1.10 -4.56
N ALA A 85 18.67 0.51 -4.91
CA ALA A 85 17.92 -0.39 -4.05
C ALA A 85 18.76 -1.60 -3.63
N ARG A 86 19.46 -2.27 -4.56
CA ARG A 86 20.32 -3.41 -4.23
C ARG A 86 21.44 -3.03 -3.26
N ASP A 87 22.09 -1.88 -3.46
CA ASP A 87 23.14 -1.42 -2.54
C ASP A 87 22.56 -1.05 -1.17
N PHE A 88 21.41 -0.35 -1.15
CA PHE A 88 20.71 0.06 0.06
C PHE A 88 20.26 -1.14 0.90
N PHE A 89 19.59 -2.12 0.28
CA PHE A 89 19.13 -3.33 0.96
C PHE A 89 20.31 -4.08 1.58
N LYS A 90 21.41 -4.20 0.84
CA LYS A 90 22.61 -4.88 1.32
C LYS A 90 23.31 -4.14 2.46
N ARG A 91 23.49 -2.82 2.35
CA ARG A 91 24.36 -2.04 3.26
C ARG A 91 23.62 -1.41 4.45
N VAL A 92 22.34 -1.10 4.27
CA VAL A 92 21.50 -0.49 5.31
C VAL A 92 20.59 -1.54 5.94
N LEU A 93 19.80 -2.25 5.14
CA LEU A 93 18.80 -3.20 5.68
C LEU A 93 19.38 -4.60 6.01
N ALA A 94 20.60 -4.90 5.54
CA ALA A 94 21.20 -6.23 5.61
C ALA A 94 20.29 -7.35 5.01
N LEU A 95 19.59 -7.02 3.93
CA LEU A 95 18.69 -7.90 3.18
C LEU A 95 19.18 -8.05 1.73
N ASP A 96 18.73 -9.11 1.07
CA ASP A 96 18.86 -9.23 -0.38
C ASP A 96 17.62 -8.63 -1.05
N TYR A 97 17.84 -7.63 -1.90
CA TYR A 97 16.76 -6.98 -2.65
C TYR A 97 16.05 -7.96 -3.59
N ASP A 98 16.78 -8.90 -4.19
CA ASP A 98 16.21 -9.83 -5.18
C ASP A 98 15.38 -10.96 -4.52
N GLU A 99 15.40 -11.07 -3.18
CA GLU A 99 14.58 -12.00 -2.39
C GLU A 99 13.33 -11.33 -1.77
N VAL A 100 13.13 -10.03 -1.98
CA VAL A 100 12.02 -9.27 -1.41
C VAL A 100 11.05 -8.82 -2.50
N PHE A 101 9.75 -9.08 -2.31
CA PHE A 101 8.72 -8.52 -3.17
C PHE A 101 8.45 -7.06 -2.79
N LEU A 102 8.66 -6.15 -3.73
CA LEU A 102 8.50 -4.71 -3.53
C LEU A 102 7.53 -4.14 -4.56
N ASN A 103 6.80 -3.11 -4.18
CA ASN A 103 5.97 -2.33 -5.10
C ASN A 103 6.05 -0.83 -4.77
N ASP A 104 5.43 0.01 -5.59
CA ASP A 104 5.50 1.47 -5.50
C ASP A 104 4.79 2.04 -4.25
N ALA A 105 4.04 1.21 -3.52
CA ALA A 105 3.42 1.54 -2.24
C ALA A 105 4.22 1.04 -1.03
N THR A 106 5.26 0.21 -1.22
CA THR A 106 6.13 -0.25 -0.13
C THR A 106 6.77 0.92 0.59
N THR A 107 6.71 0.91 1.92
CA THR A 107 7.31 1.95 2.79
C THR A 107 8.50 1.39 3.58
N LEU A 108 9.30 2.28 4.19
CA LEU A 108 10.41 1.86 5.05
C LEU A 108 9.95 1.16 6.33
N GLU A 109 8.70 1.34 6.75
CA GLU A 109 8.16 0.73 7.95
C GLU A 109 8.22 -0.79 7.94
N GLU A 110 8.12 -1.38 6.75
CA GLU A 110 8.12 -2.82 6.53
C GLU A 110 9.47 -3.48 6.86
N PHE A 111 10.56 -2.69 7.00
CA PHE A 111 11.93 -3.19 7.16
C PHE A 111 12.57 -2.88 8.51
N GLY A 112 11.87 -2.17 9.40
CA GLY A 112 12.37 -1.89 10.75
C GLY A 112 11.98 -0.52 11.31
N THR A 113 12.77 -0.05 12.27
CA THR A 113 12.58 1.26 12.89
C THR A 113 13.23 2.35 12.02
N LEU A 114 12.49 3.44 11.78
CA LEU A 114 12.98 4.53 10.94
C LEU A 114 14.26 5.17 11.51
N GLU A 115 14.37 5.28 12.83
CA GLU A 115 15.57 5.84 13.48
C GLU A 115 16.84 5.07 13.10
N THR A 116 16.79 3.73 13.15
CA THR A 116 17.92 2.87 12.80
C THR A 116 18.25 2.97 11.32
N ILE A 117 17.23 2.89 10.45
CA ILE A 117 17.40 2.99 9.00
C ILE A 117 17.98 4.37 8.62
N ARG A 118 17.48 5.45 9.21
CA ARG A 118 17.97 6.82 8.99
C ARG A 118 19.42 6.96 9.42
N ALA A 119 19.77 6.50 10.63
CA ALA A 119 21.14 6.57 11.13
C ALA A 119 22.12 5.79 10.24
N GLN A 120 21.73 4.59 9.80
CA GLN A 120 22.54 3.79 8.88
C GLN A 120 22.63 4.43 7.49
N THR A 121 21.54 4.99 6.97
CA THR A 121 21.55 5.69 5.67
C THR A 121 22.50 6.89 5.69
N GLN A 122 22.44 7.70 6.76
CA GLN A 122 23.37 8.81 6.97
C GLN A 122 24.83 8.31 7.06
N THR A 123 25.06 7.18 7.72
CA THR A 123 26.41 6.59 7.86
C THR A 123 26.96 6.07 6.53
N VAL A 124 26.11 5.44 5.72
CA VAL A 124 26.49 4.70 4.51
C VAL A 124 26.60 5.63 3.29
N TYR A 125 25.68 6.59 3.17
CA TYR A 125 25.53 7.47 2.01
C TYR A 125 25.74 8.96 2.32
N GLY A 126 25.81 9.35 3.60
CA GLY A 126 25.85 10.76 3.97
C GLY A 126 24.51 11.49 3.82
N VAL A 127 23.41 10.77 3.58
CA VAL A 127 22.09 11.32 3.25
C VAL A 127 21.13 11.20 4.42
N ASP A 128 20.46 12.30 4.76
CA ASP A 128 19.38 12.33 5.75
C ASP A 128 18.03 12.18 5.05
N ILE A 129 17.38 11.04 5.29
CA ILE A 129 16.10 10.66 4.66
C ILE A 129 14.87 11.23 5.39
N GLY A 130 15.07 11.97 6.49
CA GLY A 130 14.01 12.61 7.27
C GLY A 130 13.26 11.67 8.21
N GLU A 131 12.14 12.17 8.76
CA GLU A 131 11.37 11.51 9.84
C GLU A 131 10.01 10.95 9.39
N GLU A 132 9.69 11.08 8.10
CA GLU A 132 8.41 10.63 7.55
C GLU A 132 8.44 9.13 7.28
N ARG A 133 7.81 8.37 8.19
CA ARG A 133 7.83 6.91 8.21
C ARG A 133 7.02 6.26 7.08
N GLU A 134 5.90 6.90 6.71
CA GLU A 134 4.99 6.49 5.63
C GLU A 134 5.51 6.84 4.23
N ARG A 135 6.69 7.45 4.12
CA ARG A 135 7.26 7.84 2.83
C ARG A 135 7.54 6.58 1.98
N PRO A 136 7.07 6.53 0.73
CA PRO A 136 7.34 5.40 -0.15
C PRO A 136 8.84 5.17 -0.36
N LEU A 137 9.27 3.92 -0.33
CA LEU A 137 10.67 3.49 -0.44
C LEU A 137 11.35 4.07 -1.69
N TRP A 138 10.67 4.08 -2.84
CA TRP A 138 11.22 4.60 -4.10
C TRP A 138 11.63 6.07 -4.01
N ARG A 139 10.98 6.89 -3.17
CA ARG A 139 11.39 8.30 -2.94
C ARG A 139 12.68 8.39 -2.16
N VAL A 140 12.84 7.54 -1.15
CA VAL A 140 14.08 7.48 -0.35
C VAL A 140 15.25 7.04 -1.23
N LEU A 141 15.05 6.00 -2.03
CA LEU A 141 16.06 5.53 -2.97
C LEU A 141 16.42 6.58 -4.02
N GLN A 142 15.41 7.30 -4.52
CA GLN A 142 15.63 8.43 -5.42
C GLN A 142 16.45 9.55 -4.76
N GLN A 143 16.13 9.92 -3.52
CA GLN A 143 16.87 10.93 -2.77
C GLN A 143 18.34 10.51 -2.59
N ILE A 144 18.58 9.27 -2.18
CA ILE A 144 19.94 8.73 -2.05
C ILE A 144 20.68 8.84 -3.38
N ARG A 145 20.07 8.42 -4.49
CA ARG A 145 20.67 8.51 -5.83
C ARG A 145 21.06 9.95 -6.22
N GLU A 146 20.27 10.94 -5.82
CA GLU A 146 20.46 12.34 -6.18
C GLU A 146 21.51 13.05 -5.29
N GLU A 147 21.61 12.64 -4.02
CA GLU A 147 22.46 13.28 -3.02
C GLU A 147 23.78 12.57 -2.75
N SER A 148 23.85 11.24 -2.94
CA SER A 148 25.09 10.49 -2.78
C SER A 148 26.01 10.73 -4.00
N ARG A 149 27.11 11.44 -3.80
CA ARG A 149 28.19 11.66 -4.78
C ARG A 149 29.48 10.97 -4.36
#